data_AF-A0A924UIL1-F1
#
_entry.id   AF-A0A924UIL1-F1
#
_cell.length_a   1.000
_cell.length_b   1.000
_cell.length_c   1.000
_cell.angle_alpha   90.00
_cell.angle_beta   90.00
_cell.angle_gamma   90.00
#
_symmetry.space_group_name_H-M   'P 1'
#
loop_
_entity.id
_entity.type
_entity.pdbx_description
1 polymer ?
#
loop_
_entity_poly.entity_id
_entity_poly.type
_entity_poly.pdbx_seq_one_letter_code
_entity_poly.pdbx_strand_id
1 'polypeptide(L)'
;MALKNLLWIEELLPDEIIPKKMFGGVAYYLDEKFVLLVMESPGSDQHKGVKYPFDIWHGCLFPIEKIKQGTVFIQFPFLTNHPVSAKWLYLPQETEDFEERLKLIIREIKKRNPLYGTLTKIATPRKNKTNDAEAGPVDTSKPRLFSEDISAKIPKKKKPSIAKKVKANKKPENQLLLSVLKRRNR
;
A
#
# COMPACT_ATOMS: atom_id res chain seq x y z
N MET A 1 13.70 -9.99 -7.59
CA MET A 1 14.05 -9.94 -9.03
C MET A 1 14.76 -8.62 -9.30
N ALA A 2 15.74 -8.58 -10.19
CA ALA A 2 16.27 -7.33 -10.73
C ALA A 2 15.40 -6.94 -11.93
N LEU A 3 15.09 -5.66 -12.08
CA LEU A 3 14.43 -5.14 -13.29
C LEU A 3 15.41 -5.31 -14.46
N LYS A 4 14.92 -5.80 -15.59
CA LYS A 4 15.71 -6.01 -16.82
C LYS A 4 15.22 -5.09 -17.93
N ASN A 5 13.91 -5.09 -18.19
CA ASN A 5 13.32 -4.36 -19.31
C ASN A 5 12.87 -2.94 -18.93
N LEU A 6 12.58 -2.68 -17.65
CA LEU A 6 12.04 -1.40 -17.19
C LEU A 6 13.06 -0.52 -16.44
N LEU A 7 14.35 -0.86 -16.50
CA LEU A 7 15.40 -0.13 -15.78
C LEU A 7 15.60 1.30 -16.29
N TRP A 8 15.39 1.53 -17.60
CA TRP A 8 15.51 2.85 -18.24
C TRP A 8 14.58 3.91 -17.63
N ILE A 9 13.54 3.50 -16.89
CA ILE A 9 12.64 4.41 -16.16
C ILE A 9 13.41 5.19 -15.10
N GLU A 10 14.47 4.61 -14.52
CA GLU A 10 15.30 5.26 -13.51
C GLU A 10 15.98 6.52 -14.06
N GLU A 11 16.38 6.50 -15.32
CA GLU A 11 16.99 7.64 -16.01
C GLU A 11 16.02 8.81 -16.20
N LEU A 12 14.71 8.53 -16.20
CA LEU A 12 13.68 9.56 -16.30
C LEU A 12 13.32 10.18 -14.96
N LEU A 13 13.66 9.55 -13.84
CA LEU A 13 13.31 10.04 -12.51
C LEU A 13 14.24 11.21 -12.09
N PRO A 14 13.86 12.01 -11.08
CA PRO A 14 14.76 13.02 -10.52
C PRO A 14 15.90 12.35 -9.72
N ASP A 15 17.05 13.02 -9.63
CA ASP A 15 18.23 12.49 -8.92
C ASP A 15 18.00 12.27 -7.42
N GLU A 16 17.06 12.99 -6.82
CA GLU A 16 16.72 12.88 -5.39
C GLU A 16 15.87 11.65 -5.06
N ILE A 17 15.52 10.84 -6.07
CA ILE A 17 14.68 9.65 -5.89
C ILE A 17 15.41 8.59 -5.06
N ILE A 18 14.71 7.98 -4.11
CA ILE A 18 15.25 6.88 -3.30
C ILE A 18 14.61 5.57 -3.79
N PRO A 19 15.35 4.68 -4.49
CA PRO A 19 14.86 3.37 -4.87
C PRO A 19 14.89 2.40 -3.68
N LYS A 20 13.87 1.54 -3.58
CA LYS A 20 13.76 0.51 -2.56
C LYS A 20 13.14 -0.76 -3.15
N LYS A 21 13.83 -1.89 -3.03
CA LYS A 21 13.29 -3.19 -3.48
C LYS A 21 12.10 -3.58 -2.61
N MET A 22 10.91 -3.73 -3.21
CA MET A 22 9.66 -4.06 -2.51
C MET A 22 8.73 -4.87 -3.42
N PHE A 23 7.98 -5.81 -2.84
CA PHE A 23 6.93 -6.59 -3.52
C PHE A 23 7.37 -7.35 -4.78
N GLY A 24 8.68 -7.60 -4.94
CA GLY A 24 9.24 -8.25 -6.13
C GLY A 24 9.73 -7.30 -7.22
N GLY A 25 9.46 -5.99 -7.09
CA GLY A 25 9.95 -4.93 -7.97
C GLY A 25 10.72 -3.82 -7.24
N VAL A 26 10.70 -2.61 -7.80
CA VAL A 26 11.39 -1.44 -7.26
C VAL A 26 10.38 -0.32 -7.00
N ALA A 27 10.28 0.07 -5.73
CA ALA A 27 9.52 1.23 -5.28
C ALA A 27 10.42 2.46 -5.24
N TYR A 28 9.91 3.59 -5.70
CA TYR A 28 10.60 4.87 -5.75
C TYR A 28 9.92 5.87 -4.83
N TYR A 29 10.75 6.58 -4.07
CA TYR A 29 10.33 7.55 -3.08
C TYR A 29 10.90 8.93 -3.42
N LEU A 30 10.07 9.96 -3.29
CA LEU A 30 10.45 11.37 -3.48
C LEU A 30 9.84 12.18 -2.33
N ASP A 31 10.65 12.97 -1.62
CA ASP A 31 10.19 13.81 -0.50
C ASP A 31 9.32 13.04 0.52
N GLU A 32 9.78 11.86 0.96
CA GLU A 32 9.08 10.92 1.87
C GLU A 32 7.76 10.29 1.34
N LYS A 33 7.37 10.64 0.11
CA LYS A 33 6.21 10.07 -0.58
C LYS A 33 6.66 8.89 -1.42
N PHE A 34 5.92 7.79 -1.31
CA PHE A 34 5.99 6.70 -2.28
C PHE A 34 5.27 7.15 -3.53
N VAL A 35 5.97 7.27 -4.67
CA VAL A 35 5.45 7.91 -5.90
C VAL A 35 5.28 6.96 -7.08
N LEU A 36 6.08 5.90 -7.14
CA LEU A 36 6.07 4.95 -8.26
C LEU A 36 6.53 3.58 -7.75
N LEU A 37 5.94 2.52 -8.27
CA LEU A 37 6.42 1.15 -8.14
C LEU A 37 6.48 0.54 -9.54
N VAL A 38 7.67 0.11 -9.92
CA VAL A 38 7.92 -0.59 -11.19
C VAL A 38 8.04 -2.06 -10.89
N MET A 39 7.28 -2.86 -11.62
CA MET A 39 7.31 -4.31 -11.51
C MET A 39 7.37 -4.96 -12.88
N GLU A 40 8.15 -6.03 -12.95
CA GLU A 40 8.40 -6.78 -14.17
C GLU A 40 8.13 -8.26 -13.88
N SER A 41 6.87 -8.57 -13.67
CA SER A 41 6.40 -9.92 -13.33
C SER A 41 5.32 -10.35 -14.33
N PRO A 42 5.72 -10.86 -15.50
CA PRO A 42 4.79 -11.33 -16.53
C PRO A 42 4.11 -12.65 -16.11
N GLY A 43 2.96 -12.94 -16.70
CA GLY A 43 2.20 -14.18 -16.49
C GLY A 43 1.23 -14.15 -15.30
N SER A 44 0.89 -12.94 -14.82
CA SER A 44 -0.08 -12.74 -13.74
C SER A 44 -1.27 -11.96 -14.26
N ASP A 45 -2.16 -12.64 -14.99
CA ASP A 45 -3.37 -12.05 -15.57
C ASP A 45 -4.62 -12.27 -14.71
N GLN A 46 -4.52 -13.07 -13.65
CA GLN A 46 -5.65 -13.44 -12.81
C GLN A 46 -5.54 -12.86 -11.39
N HIS A 47 -6.62 -12.24 -10.91
CA HIS A 47 -6.75 -11.83 -9.51
C HIS A 47 -8.16 -12.12 -8.97
N LYS A 48 -8.25 -12.82 -7.82
CA LYS A 48 -9.52 -13.17 -7.15
C LYS A 48 -10.53 -13.85 -8.08
N GLY A 49 -10.05 -14.74 -8.96
CA GLY A 49 -10.89 -15.46 -9.92
C GLY A 49 -11.29 -14.65 -11.16
N VAL A 50 -10.88 -13.37 -11.27
CA VAL A 50 -11.13 -12.53 -12.45
C VAL A 50 -9.88 -12.51 -13.32
N LYS A 51 -10.05 -12.81 -14.61
CA LYS A 51 -9.00 -12.70 -15.63
C LYS A 51 -9.01 -11.30 -16.25
N TYR A 52 -7.85 -10.67 -16.33
CA TYR A 52 -7.62 -9.37 -16.94
C TYR A 52 -7.00 -9.56 -18.33
N PRO A 53 -7.20 -8.60 -19.26
CA PRO A 53 -6.64 -8.67 -20.60
C PRO A 53 -5.16 -8.26 -20.67
N PHE A 54 -4.54 -7.97 -19.52
CA PHE A 54 -3.16 -7.53 -19.38
C PHE A 54 -2.55 -8.17 -18.13
N ASP A 55 -1.22 -8.26 -18.10
CA ASP A 55 -0.49 -8.64 -16.89
C ASP A 55 -0.66 -7.59 -15.79
N ILE A 56 -1.12 -7.98 -14.61
CA ILE A 56 -1.42 -7.05 -13.52
C ILE A 56 -0.15 -6.54 -12.83
N TRP A 57 0.96 -7.26 -12.96
CA TRP A 57 2.21 -6.96 -12.25
C TRP A 57 3.39 -6.65 -13.19
N HIS A 58 3.10 -6.37 -14.45
CA HIS A 58 4.11 -6.09 -15.48
C HIS A 58 3.93 -4.67 -16.04
N GLY A 59 4.46 -3.68 -15.32
CA GLY A 59 4.32 -2.25 -15.65
C GLY A 59 4.55 -1.32 -14.46
N CYS A 60 3.93 -0.14 -14.52
CA CYS A 60 4.12 0.95 -13.56
C CYS A 60 2.88 1.19 -12.71
N LEU A 61 3.06 1.18 -11.38
CA LEU A 61 2.02 1.44 -10.39
C LEU A 61 2.25 2.79 -9.73
N PHE A 62 1.21 3.61 -9.69
CA PHE A 62 1.22 4.95 -9.09
C PHE A 62 0.33 4.96 -7.85
N PRO A 63 0.92 4.96 -6.64
CA PRO A 63 0.17 5.14 -5.39
C PRO A 63 -0.42 6.56 -5.34
N ILE A 64 -1.75 6.66 -5.39
CA ILE A 64 -2.47 7.93 -5.35
C ILE A 64 -3.60 7.84 -4.34
N GLU A 65 -3.79 8.90 -3.55
CA GLU A 65 -4.91 8.97 -2.62
C GLU A 65 -6.25 8.94 -3.36
N LYS A 66 -7.20 8.13 -2.87
CA LYS A 66 -8.51 7.93 -3.52
C LYS A 66 -9.25 9.25 -3.82
N ILE A 67 -9.08 10.26 -2.98
CA ILE A 67 -9.70 11.59 -3.14
C ILE A 67 -9.14 12.33 -4.36
N LYS A 68 -7.86 12.12 -4.67
CA LYS A 68 -7.11 12.78 -5.76
C LYS A 68 -7.17 12.02 -7.09
N GLN A 69 -7.54 10.73 -7.05
CA GLN A 69 -7.60 9.89 -8.25
C GLN A 69 -8.51 10.45 -9.34
N GLY A 70 -9.66 11.05 -8.98
CA GLY A 70 -10.57 11.65 -9.96
C GLY A 70 -9.88 12.73 -10.81
N THR A 71 -9.11 13.61 -10.18
CA THR A 71 -8.34 14.65 -10.89
C THR A 71 -7.26 14.03 -11.77
N VAL A 72 -6.57 13.00 -11.29
CA VAL A 72 -5.53 12.31 -12.07
C VAL A 72 -6.12 11.58 -13.27
N PHE A 73 -7.31 10.98 -13.15
CA PHE A 73 -8.02 10.35 -14.27
C PHE A 73 -8.43 11.35 -15.35
N ILE A 74 -8.83 12.57 -14.95
CA ILE A 74 -9.14 13.63 -15.91
C ILE A 74 -7.88 14.03 -16.69
N GLN A 75 -6.73 14.10 -16.01
CA GLN A 75 -5.45 14.46 -16.63
C GLN A 75 -4.86 13.33 -17.48
N PHE A 76 -5.02 12.07 -17.04
CA PHE A 76 -4.44 10.87 -17.64
C PHE A 76 -5.49 9.77 -17.77
N PRO A 77 -6.40 9.86 -18.77
CA PRO A 77 -7.52 8.94 -18.91
C PRO A 77 -7.10 7.51 -19.31
N PHE A 78 -5.85 7.32 -19.76
CA PHE A 78 -5.30 6.01 -20.11
C PHE A 78 -4.88 5.19 -18.88
N LEU A 79 -4.78 5.81 -17.70
CA LEU A 79 -4.50 5.08 -16.46
C LEU A 79 -5.71 4.21 -16.10
N THR A 80 -5.44 3.10 -15.44
CA THR A 80 -6.49 2.19 -14.96
C THR A 80 -6.36 1.99 -13.46
N ASN A 81 -7.45 1.63 -12.77
CA ASN A 81 -7.33 1.20 -11.38
C ASN A 81 -6.71 -0.19 -11.32
N HIS A 82 -5.73 -0.37 -10.44
CA HIS A 82 -5.06 -1.64 -10.28
C HIS A 82 -6.00 -2.70 -9.67
N PRO A 83 -6.08 -3.92 -10.22
CA PRO A 83 -6.98 -4.99 -9.75
C PRO A 83 -6.84 -5.37 -8.28
N VAL A 84 -5.63 -5.32 -7.74
CA VAL A 84 -5.31 -5.74 -6.37
C VAL A 84 -5.65 -4.64 -5.35
N SER A 85 -5.50 -3.38 -5.74
CA SER A 85 -5.66 -2.23 -4.85
C SER A 85 -6.26 -1.05 -5.61
N ALA A 86 -7.48 -0.66 -5.22
CA ALA A 86 -8.16 0.50 -5.79
C ALA A 86 -7.45 1.84 -5.49
N LYS A 87 -6.40 1.86 -4.66
CA LYS A 87 -5.59 3.05 -4.37
C LYS A 87 -4.43 3.23 -5.35
N TRP A 88 -4.18 2.25 -6.20
CA TRP A 88 -3.08 2.29 -7.15
C TRP A 88 -3.65 2.50 -8.54
N LEU A 89 -3.15 3.54 -9.21
CA LEU A 89 -3.35 3.66 -10.65
C LEU A 89 -2.26 2.86 -11.35
N TYR A 90 -2.58 2.31 -12.51
CA TYR A 90 -1.76 1.35 -13.20
C TYR A 90 -1.63 1.70 -14.67
N LEU A 91 -0.40 1.59 -15.15
CA LEU A 91 -0.01 1.64 -16.55
C LEU A 91 0.65 0.30 -16.91
N PRO A 92 -0.09 -0.63 -17.56
CA PRO A 92 0.48 -1.88 -18.06
C PRO A 92 1.59 -1.62 -19.09
N GLN A 93 2.65 -2.44 -19.09
CA GLN A 93 3.75 -2.32 -20.07
C GLN A 93 3.26 -2.55 -21.51
N GLU A 94 2.24 -3.39 -21.69
CA GLU A 94 1.65 -3.71 -23.01
C GLU A 94 0.80 -2.58 -23.61
N THR A 95 0.66 -1.46 -22.88
CA THR A 95 -0.12 -0.31 -23.36
C THR A 95 0.57 0.34 -24.57
N GLU A 96 -0.18 0.69 -25.60
CA GLU A 96 0.31 1.51 -26.71
C GLU A 96 0.88 2.84 -26.19
N ASP A 97 1.99 3.29 -26.79
CA ASP A 97 2.72 4.49 -26.39
C ASP A 97 3.14 4.50 -24.92
N PHE A 98 3.38 3.32 -24.33
CA PHE A 98 3.75 3.15 -22.91
C PHE A 98 4.80 4.17 -22.46
N GLU A 99 5.88 4.29 -23.23
CA GLU A 99 6.99 5.17 -22.86
C GLU A 99 6.60 6.65 -22.87
N GLU A 100 5.86 7.10 -23.87
CA GLU A 100 5.43 8.48 -24.01
C GLU A 100 4.46 8.86 -22.89
N ARG A 101 3.49 7.97 -22.62
CA ARG A 101 2.52 8.11 -21.53
C ARG A 101 3.21 8.15 -20.17
N LEU A 102 4.20 7.29 -19.96
CA LEU A 102 5.00 7.26 -18.74
C LEU A 102 5.81 8.56 -18.57
N LYS A 103 6.46 9.05 -19.63
CA LYS A 103 7.21 10.33 -19.62
C LYS A 103 6.32 11.50 -19.18
N LEU A 104 5.07 11.55 -19.63
CA LEU A 104 4.13 12.59 -19.22
C LEU A 104 3.84 12.56 -17.71
N ILE A 105 3.67 11.37 -17.13
CA ILE A 105 3.42 11.20 -15.69
C ILE A 105 4.67 11.54 -14.89
N ILE A 106 5.83 11.05 -15.32
CA ILE A 106 7.11 11.32 -14.65
C ILE A 106 7.41 12.82 -14.66
N ARG A 107 7.05 13.54 -15.73
CA ARG A 107 7.16 15.00 -15.79
C ARG A 107 6.37 15.68 -14.67
N GLU A 108 5.19 15.19 -14.32
CA GLU A 108 4.39 15.73 -13.22
C GLU A 108 4.95 15.35 -11.85
N ILE A 109 5.53 14.16 -11.71
CA ILE A 109 6.26 13.75 -10.50
C ILE A 109 7.50 14.65 -10.29
N LYS A 110 8.26 14.95 -11.35
CA LYS A 110 9.41 15.86 -11.32
C LYS A 110 9.04 17.28 -10.87
N LYS A 111 7.83 17.74 -11.19
CA LYS A 111 7.29 19.03 -10.72
C LYS A 111 6.81 19.00 -9.25
N ARG A 112 6.99 17.89 -8.54
CA ARG A 112 6.51 17.69 -7.16
C ARG A 112 5.01 17.92 -7.01
N ASN A 113 4.25 17.55 -8.03
CA ASN A 113 2.80 17.76 -8.03
C ASN A 113 2.15 17.01 -6.84
N PRO A 114 1.38 17.70 -5.96
CA PRO A 114 0.83 17.12 -4.74
C PRO A 114 -0.24 16.04 -4.98
N LEU A 115 -0.68 15.86 -6.22
CA LEU A 115 -1.55 14.77 -6.65
C LEU A 115 -0.86 13.41 -6.59
N TYR A 116 0.46 13.39 -6.77
CA TYR A 116 1.23 12.16 -6.87
C TYR A 116 1.85 11.77 -5.54
N GLY A 117 1.81 10.46 -5.33
CA GLY A 117 2.40 9.79 -4.20
C GLY A 117 1.54 9.78 -2.95
N THR A 118 1.87 8.83 -2.09
CA THR A 118 1.27 8.68 -0.77
C THR A 118 2.34 8.85 0.28
N LEU A 119 2.05 9.63 1.31
CA LEU A 119 2.95 9.77 2.46
C LEU A 119 3.18 8.39 3.07
N THR A 120 4.43 7.96 3.09
CA THR A 120 4.80 6.76 3.80
C THR A 120 5.26 7.14 5.19
N LYS A 121 4.67 6.48 6.20
CA LYS A 121 5.28 6.47 7.54
C LYS A 121 6.52 5.60 7.43
N ILE A 122 7.60 6.13 6.87
CA ILE A 122 8.90 5.52 7.04
C ILE A 122 9.18 5.73 8.52
N ALA A 123 8.94 4.69 9.32
CA ALA A 123 9.30 4.73 10.72
C ALA A 123 10.77 5.11 10.77
N THR A 124 11.08 6.26 11.37
CA THR A 124 12.44 6.54 11.81
C THR A 124 12.95 5.29 12.52
N PRO A 125 14.20 4.84 12.25
CA PRO A 125 14.72 3.67 12.93
C PRO A 125 14.58 3.93 14.42
N ARG A 126 13.67 3.21 15.08
CA ARG A 126 13.56 3.25 16.53
C ARG A 126 14.91 2.75 17.02
N LYS A 127 15.72 3.67 17.55
CA LYS A 127 16.89 3.34 18.35
C LYS A 127 16.38 2.35 19.39
N ASN A 128 16.71 1.07 19.23
CA ASN A 128 16.44 0.06 20.24
C ASN A 128 17.17 0.55 21.49
N LYS A 129 16.43 1.19 22.40
CA LYS A 129 16.86 1.36 23.77
C LYS A 129 16.67 -0.02 24.38
N THR A 130 17.66 -0.89 24.17
CA THR A 130 17.85 -2.04 25.05
C THR A 130 17.96 -1.42 26.44
N ASN A 131 16.93 -1.62 27.26
CA ASN A 131 17.08 -1.38 28.68
C ASN A 131 18.01 -2.49 29.17
N ASP A 132 19.30 -2.17 29.26
CA ASP A 132 20.20 -2.86 30.17
C ASP A 132 19.72 -2.53 31.59
N ALA A 133 18.71 -3.27 32.03
CA ALA A 133 18.37 -3.36 33.44
C ALA A 133 19.38 -4.32 34.05
N GLU A 134 20.39 -3.75 34.70
CA GLU A 134 21.36 -4.45 35.52
C GLU A 134 20.64 -5.41 36.48
N ALA A 135 20.99 -6.69 36.37
CA ALA A 135 20.57 -7.73 37.29
C ALA A 135 21.24 -7.46 38.66
N GLY A 136 20.52 -6.78 39.55
CA GLY A 136 20.84 -6.81 40.97
C GLY A 136 20.72 -8.24 41.53
N PRO A 137 21.49 -8.61 42.58
CA PRO A 137 21.49 -9.95 43.12
C PRO A 137 20.10 -10.33 43.67
N VAL A 138 19.54 -11.41 43.15
CA VAL A 138 18.28 -11.99 43.61
C VAL A 138 18.54 -12.61 44.98
N ASP A 139 18.08 -11.95 46.04
CA ASP A 139 18.08 -12.50 47.40
C ASP A 139 17.09 -13.68 47.47
N THR A 140 17.64 -14.89 47.60
CA THR A 140 16.91 -16.16 47.66
C THR A 140 16.54 -16.56 49.09
N SER A 141 16.78 -15.70 50.08
CA SER A 141 16.68 -16.05 51.51
C SER A 141 15.24 -16.18 52.05
N LYS A 142 14.20 -16.05 51.21
CA LYS A 142 12.79 -16.15 51.65
C LYS A 142 11.97 -17.03 50.71
N PRO A 143 11.66 -18.29 51.07
CA PRO A 143 10.69 -19.08 50.33
C PRO A 143 9.30 -18.46 50.51
N ARG A 144 8.64 -18.13 49.40
CA ARG A 144 7.23 -17.71 49.38
C ARG A 144 6.36 -18.93 49.62
N LEU A 145 6.08 -19.26 50.88
CA LEU A 145 5.22 -20.39 51.22
C LEU A 145 3.99 -20.06 52.07
N PHE A 146 3.77 -18.81 52.47
CA PHE A 146 2.53 -18.43 53.15
C PHE A 146 2.09 -17.03 52.77
N SER A 147 0.91 -16.91 52.17
CA SER A 147 0.15 -15.66 52.11
C SER A 147 -1.34 -16.00 52.10
N GLU A 148 -1.80 -16.60 53.20
CA GLU A 148 -3.15 -16.38 53.70
C GLU A 148 -3.08 -15.20 54.66
N ASP A 149 -3.62 -14.05 54.23
CA ASP A 149 -4.57 -13.21 54.98
C ASP A 149 -4.65 -11.79 54.37
N ILE A 150 -5.71 -11.60 53.59
CA ILE A 150 -6.72 -10.53 53.66
C ILE A 150 -6.30 -9.22 54.37
N SER A 151 -6.27 -8.09 53.64
CA SER A 151 -7.10 -6.91 53.99
C SER A 151 -7.03 -5.78 52.93
N ALA A 152 -8.23 -5.38 52.48
CA ALA A 152 -8.65 -4.02 52.09
C ALA A 152 -7.95 -3.27 50.94
N LYS A 153 -8.62 -3.21 49.77
CA LYS A 153 -9.42 -2.03 49.33
C LYS A 153 -10.06 -2.25 47.95
N ILE A 154 -11.38 -2.04 47.89
CA ILE A 154 -12.24 -2.06 46.70
C ILE A 154 -12.19 -0.65 46.04
N PRO A 155 -12.32 -0.49 44.71
CA PRO A 155 -13.65 -0.19 44.17
C PRO A 155 -14.03 -0.98 42.92
N LYS A 156 -15.29 -1.42 42.93
CA LYS A 156 -16.07 -1.93 41.79
C LYS A 156 -16.32 -0.80 40.78
N LYS A 157 -16.28 -1.11 39.48
CA LYS A 157 -17.40 -0.81 38.55
C LYS A 157 -17.22 -1.55 37.21
N LYS A 158 -18.07 -2.57 37.03
CA LYS A 158 -18.35 -3.25 35.76
C LYS A 158 -18.93 -2.24 34.76
N LYS A 159 -18.53 -2.31 33.49
CA LYS A 159 -19.37 -1.93 32.35
C LYS A 159 -19.62 -3.15 31.46
N PRO A 160 -20.83 -3.27 30.87
CA PRO A 160 -21.35 -4.54 30.38
C PRO A 160 -20.98 -4.82 28.92
N SER A 161 -20.97 -6.11 28.60
CA SER A 161 -21.05 -6.68 27.26
C SER A 161 -22.33 -6.25 26.55
N ILE A 162 -22.21 -5.75 25.33
CA ILE A 162 -23.34 -5.64 24.40
C ILE A 162 -23.07 -6.60 23.23
N ALA A 163 -24.01 -7.53 23.08
CA ALA A 163 -24.03 -8.55 22.06
C ALA A 163 -24.52 -8.02 20.70
N LYS A 164 -24.00 -8.66 19.64
CA LYS A 164 -24.57 -8.94 18.30
C LYS A 164 -26.00 -8.45 17.99
N LYS A 165 -26.15 -7.82 16.81
CA LYS A 165 -27.14 -8.02 15.69
C LYS A 165 -26.96 -6.83 14.72
N VAL A 166 -27.15 -6.82 13.40
CA VAL A 166 -27.62 -7.75 12.35
C VAL A 166 -27.17 -7.17 10.99
N LYS A 167 -27.03 -8.06 10.00
CA LYS A 167 -26.70 -7.82 8.58
C LYS A 167 -27.72 -6.91 7.89
N ALA A 168 -27.25 -6.03 6.98
CA ALA A 168 -28.05 -5.53 5.86
C ALA A 168 -27.15 -5.16 4.66
N ASN A 169 -27.26 -5.98 3.61
CA ASN A 169 -27.05 -5.71 2.17
C ASN A 169 -25.95 -4.74 1.70
N LYS A 170 -24.76 -5.29 1.44
CA LYS A 170 -23.88 -4.75 0.39
C LYS A 170 -24.21 -5.44 -0.93
N LYS A 171 -24.95 -4.75 -1.82
CA LYS A 171 -24.93 -5.06 -3.26
C LYS A 171 -23.47 -4.93 -3.73
N PRO A 172 -22.91 -5.91 -4.47
CA PRO A 172 -21.55 -5.79 -4.94
C PRO A 172 -21.51 -4.76 -6.09
N GLU A 173 -20.77 -3.67 -5.89
CA GLU A 173 -20.45 -2.64 -6.88
C GLU A 173 -19.90 -3.23 -8.21
N ASN A 174 -19.46 -4.49 -8.19
CA ASN A 174 -18.98 -5.22 -9.38
C ASN A 174 -20.04 -5.49 -10.45
N GLN A 175 -21.35 -5.40 -10.17
CA GLN A 175 -22.37 -5.55 -11.21
C GLN A 175 -22.52 -4.31 -12.10
N LEU A 176 -22.28 -3.12 -11.57
CA LEU A 176 -22.38 -1.87 -12.34
C LEU A 176 -21.25 -1.78 -13.38
N LEU A 177 -20.03 -2.17 -13.01
CA LEU A 177 -18.87 -2.18 -13.91
C LEU A 177 -19.05 -3.13 -15.10
N LEU A 178 -19.62 -4.32 -14.87
CA LEU A 178 -19.94 -5.29 -15.93
C LEU A 178 -21.06 -4.80 -16.85
N SER A 179 -22.03 -4.03 -16.32
CA SER A 179 -23.12 -3.48 -17.13
C SER A 179 -22.67 -2.34 -18.05
N VAL A 180 -21.67 -1.56 -17.63
CA VAL A 180 -21.10 -0.47 -18.44
C VAL A 180 -20.19 -1.03 -19.54
N LEU A 181 -19.41 -2.07 -19.25
CA LEU A 181 -18.58 -2.75 -20.25
C LEU A 181 -19.41 -3.47 -21.31
N LYS A 182 -20.53 -4.11 -20.94
CA LYS A 182 -21.43 -4.76 -21.91
C LYS A 182 -22.16 -3.81 -22.86
N ARG A 183 -22.33 -2.54 -22.50
CA ARG A 183 -22.99 -1.53 -23.36
C ARG A 183 -22.06 -0.89 -24.38
N ARG A 184 -20.74 -1.04 -24.22
CA ARG A 184 -19.74 -0.45 -25.12
C ARG A 184 -19.33 -1.36 -26.28
N ASN A 185 -19.71 -2.64 -26.25
CA ASN A 185 -19.45 -3.64 -27.31
C ASN A 185 -20.72 -3.99 -28.11
N ARG A 186 -21.60 -3.01 -28.36
CA ARG A 186 -22.75 -3.17 -29.26
C ARG A 186 -22.72 -2.13 -30.35
#